data_AF-A0AAD2A9Q4-F1
#
_entry.id   AF-A0AAD2A9Q4-F1
#
_cell.length_a   1.000
_cell.length_b   1.000
_cell.length_c   1.000
_cell.angle_alpha   90.00
_cell.angle_beta   90.00
_cell.angle_gamma   90.00
#
_symmetry.space_group_name_H-M   'P 1'
#
loop_
_entity.id
_entity.type
_entity.pdbx_description
1 polymer ?
#
loop_
_entity_poly.entity_id
_entity_poly.type
_entity_poly.pdbx_seq_one_letter_code
_entity_poly.pdbx_strand_id
1 'polypeptide(L)'
;MSCFSCCMSQEKIEKKVSKKSIQDHKDNKSLASFANISYKSDSSRRRYITEEIEKLGKGNISAQIFTFHELRVATQDFNTKNLIGEGGFGRVYKGHIKSKNIDVAVKKLDRNGFQGNHEFLVEVLILSLLHHPNLVNLVGYCSDGDQRILVYEYMANGSLEDHLLSPTGDKTHVSTRVMGTYGYCAPEYASTGKLTTKSDVYSFGVVFLELITGRRVIDNSRPSEEQNLITWAQPLFKDKKKFHLMADPLLEGNYPEKALCQALAVAAMCLQEEASTRPFIGDIVTALEYLSVGKSQAEEEEGSSAENTGNNTRDDN
;
A
#
# COMPACT_ATOMS: atom_id res chain seq x y z
N MET A 1 31.96 -19.84 -22.88
CA MET A 1 31.25 -21.12 -22.68
C MET A 1 29.81 -20.76 -22.29
N SER A 2 28.91 -20.37 -23.21
CA SER A 2 28.17 -21.17 -24.22
C SER A 2 27.42 -22.38 -23.65
N CYS A 3 26.09 -22.28 -23.62
CA CYS A 3 25.01 -23.27 -23.76
C CYS A 3 23.79 -22.67 -23.02
N PHE A 4 22.70 -22.26 -23.67
CA PHE A 4 21.83 -23.05 -24.52
C PHE A 4 21.30 -22.28 -25.73
N SER A 5 21.39 -22.92 -26.89
CA SER A 5 20.57 -22.66 -28.07
C SER A 5 19.86 -23.97 -28.42
N CYS A 6 18.56 -23.91 -28.67
CA CYS A 6 17.90 -24.84 -29.59
C CYS A 6 16.84 -24.05 -30.36
N CYS A 7 17.06 -23.93 -31.66
CA CYS A 7 16.25 -23.17 -32.61
C CYS A 7 15.41 -24.13 -33.47
N MET A 8 14.16 -23.73 -33.68
CA MET A 8 13.36 -23.82 -34.91
C MET A 8 12.84 -25.18 -35.40
N SER A 9 11.51 -25.24 -35.52
CA SER A 9 10.88 -25.51 -36.83
C SER A 9 9.56 -24.75 -36.92
N GLN A 10 9.47 -23.85 -37.91
CA GLN A 10 8.25 -23.17 -38.35
C GLN A 10 7.51 -24.07 -39.35
N GLU A 11 6.19 -24.23 -39.20
CA GLU A 11 5.16 -23.88 -40.20
C GLU A 11 3.78 -24.51 -39.89
N LYS A 12 2.73 -23.68 -40.11
CA LYS A 12 1.32 -24.03 -40.35
C LYS A 12 0.46 -24.53 -39.18
N ILE A 13 -0.02 -23.59 -38.35
CA ILE A 13 -1.45 -23.47 -38.01
C ILE A 13 -1.81 -21.97 -37.96
N GLU A 14 -1.74 -21.30 -39.10
CA GLU A 14 -2.59 -20.13 -39.33
C GLU A 14 -4.01 -20.62 -39.63
N LYS A 15 -5.00 -19.88 -39.12
CA LYS A 15 -6.46 -20.08 -39.24
C LYS A 15 -7.12 -20.94 -38.18
N LYS A 16 -7.18 -20.43 -36.93
CA LYS A 16 -8.41 -20.44 -36.08
C LYS A 16 -8.15 -19.86 -34.67
N VAL A 17 -7.81 -18.56 -34.54
CA VAL A 17 -8.30 -17.70 -33.43
C VAL A 17 -8.12 -16.24 -33.90
N SER A 18 -8.81 -15.86 -34.97
CA SER A 18 -9.08 -14.45 -35.25
C SER A 18 -10.51 -14.21 -34.81
N LYS A 19 -10.65 -13.58 -33.62
CA LYS A 19 -11.83 -12.94 -32.99
C LYS A 19 -11.77 -13.06 -31.47
N LYS A 20 -10.85 -12.32 -30.84
CA LYS A 20 -11.04 -11.83 -29.46
C LYS A 20 -10.14 -10.62 -29.15
N SER A 21 -10.11 -9.65 -30.07
CA SER A 21 -9.60 -8.29 -29.83
C SER A 21 -10.79 -7.33 -29.73
N ILE A 22 -11.57 -7.46 -28.65
CA ILE A 22 -12.54 -6.46 -28.23
C ILE A 22 -12.41 -6.35 -26.71
N GLN A 23 -11.33 -5.74 -26.23
CA GLN A 23 -11.23 -5.31 -24.83
C GLN A 23 -10.26 -4.12 -24.64
N ASP A 24 -10.08 -3.26 -25.65
CA ASP A 24 -9.28 -2.02 -25.51
C ASP A 24 -10.11 -0.74 -25.75
N HIS A 25 -11.43 -0.89 -25.99
CA HIS A 25 -12.31 0.24 -26.31
C HIS A 25 -13.29 0.63 -25.18
N LYS A 26 -13.29 -0.10 -24.06
CA LYS A 26 -14.17 0.17 -22.90
C LYS A 26 -13.56 1.18 -21.91
N ASP A 27 -12.25 1.26 -21.83
CA ASP A 27 -11.58 2.03 -20.76
C ASP A 27 -11.61 3.55 -21.01
N ASN A 28 -11.50 3.98 -22.28
CA ASN A 28 -11.60 5.40 -22.63
C ASN A 28 -13.01 5.99 -22.43
N LYS A 29 -14.06 5.16 -22.55
CA LYS A 29 -15.45 5.61 -22.38
C LYS A 29 -15.79 5.82 -20.90
N SER A 30 -15.20 5.00 -20.02
CA SER A 30 -15.32 5.11 -18.57
C SER A 30 -14.66 6.40 -18.05
N LEU A 31 -13.40 6.65 -18.42
CA LEU A 31 -12.65 7.86 -18.04
C LEU A 31 -13.28 9.17 -18.52
N ALA A 32 -13.74 9.23 -19.78
CA ALA A 32 -14.46 10.39 -20.31
C ALA A 32 -15.83 10.61 -19.63
N SER A 33 -16.44 9.56 -19.07
CA SER A 33 -17.69 9.68 -18.32
C SER A 33 -17.48 10.36 -16.96
N PHE A 34 -16.34 10.13 -16.31
CA PHE A 34 -16.04 10.72 -15.00
C PHE A 34 -15.83 12.24 -15.04
N ALA A 35 -15.18 12.76 -16.09
CA ALA A 35 -15.01 14.20 -16.29
C ALA A 35 -16.36 14.96 -16.38
N ASN A 36 -17.38 14.34 -17.00
CA ASN A 36 -18.71 14.93 -17.15
C ASN A 36 -19.55 14.90 -15.86
N ILE A 37 -19.19 14.07 -14.87
CA ILE A 37 -19.91 13.96 -13.59
C ILE A 37 -19.59 15.14 -12.67
N SER A 38 -18.38 15.70 -12.79
CA SER A 38 -17.97 16.88 -12.02
C SER A 38 -18.96 18.05 -12.15
N TYR A 39 -19.70 18.13 -13.26
CA TYR A 39 -20.67 19.20 -13.56
C TYR A 39 -22.13 18.87 -13.17
N LYS A 40 -22.44 17.66 -12.68
CA LYS A 40 -23.82 17.25 -12.34
C LYS A 40 -24.25 17.81 -10.97
N SER A 41 -25.57 17.80 -10.67
CA SER A 41 -26.10 18.10 -9.34
C SER A 41 -25.83 16.96 -8.33
N ASP A 42 -25.90 17.23 -7.03
CA ASP A 42 -25.65 16.22 -5.98
C ASP A 42 -26.54 15.00 -6.09
N SER A 43 -27.84 15.19 -6.34
CA SER A 43 -28.80 14.11 -6.55
C SER A 43 -28.46 13.24 -7.76
N SER A 44 -28.05 13.88 -8.86
CA SER A 44 -27.64 13.19 -10.09
C SER A 44 -26.32 12.44 -9.92
N ARG A 45 -25.38 12.97 -9.12
CA ARG A 45 -24.12 12.31 -8.78
C ARG A 45 -24.35 11.10 -7.88
N ARG A 46 -25.18 11.24 -6.83
CA ARG A 46 -25.58 10.12 -5.96
C ARG A 46 -26.20 9.00 -6.77
N ARG A 47 -27.19 9.33 -7.61
CA ARG A 47 -27.85 8.35 -8.47
C ARG A 47 -26.84 7.64 -9.38
N TYR A 48 -25.90 8.37 -9.99
CA TYR A 48 -24.85 7.76 -10.79
C TYR A 48 -23.93 6.83 -9.98
N ILE A 49 -23.45 7.26 -8.81
CA ILE A 49 -22.61 6.41 -7.94
C ILE A 49 -23.38 5.13 -7.59
N THR A 50 -24.63 5.24 -7.17
CA THR A 50 -25.49 4.10 -6.88
C THR A 50 -25.65 3.20 -8.12
N GLU A 51 -25.99 3.76 -9.27
CA GLU A 51 -26.14 3.03 -10.54
C GLU A 51 -24.85 2.32 -10.98
N GLU A 52 -23.67 2.94 -10.81
CA GLU A 52 -22.39 2.31 -11.16
C GLU A 52 -21.99 1.23 -10.17
N ILE A 53 -22.22 1.42 -8.87
CA ILE A 53 -21.99 0.37 -7.88
C ILE A 53 -22.90 -0.83 -8.17
N GLU A 54 -24.18 -0.59 -8.49
CA GLU A 54 -25.13 -1.64 -8.89
C GLU A 54 -24.70 -2.36 -10.18
N LYS A 55 -24.12 -1.65 -11.16
CA LYS A 55 -23.59 -2.25 -12.40
C LYS A 55 -22.32 -3.05 -12.18
N LEU A 56 -21.44 -2.60 -11.28
CA LEU A 56 -20.12 -3.17 -11.04
C LEU A 56 -20.12 -4.30 -10.01
N GLY A 57 -21.12 -4.38 -9.12
CA GLY A 57 -21.17 -5.40 -8.07
C GLY A 57 -22.57 -5.80 -7.62
N LYS A 58 -22.80 -7.12 -7.50
CA LYS A 58 -23.87 -7.72 -6.68
C LYS A 58 -23.52 -7.73 -5.17
N GLY A 59 -22.67 -6.79 -4.73
CA GLY A 59 -22.19 -6.69 -3.35
C GLY A 59 -23.08 -5.76 -2.53
N ASN A 60 -23.30 -6.07 -1.26
CA ASN A 60 -23.96 -5.16 -0.33
C ASN A 60 -23.13 -3.88 -0.23
N ILE A 61 -23.67 -2.76 -0.73
CA ILE A 61 -23.05 -1.45 -0.62
C ILE A 61 -22.95 -1.10 0.88
N SER A 62 -21.74 -1.19 1.44
CA SER A 62 -21.52 -0.96 2.87
C SER A 62 -21.37 0.52 3.25
N ALA A 63 -20.94 1.35 2.30
CA ALA A 63 -20.57 2.74 2.56
C ALA A 63 -21.81 3.61 2.75
N GLN A 64 -21.93 4.20 3.94
CA GLN A 64 -23.05 5.07 4.30
C GLN A 64 -22.91 6.48 3.71
N ILE A 65 -24.03 7.10 3.33
CA ILE A 65 -24.07 8.53 2.99
C ILE A 65 -24.25 9.34 4.28
N PHE A 66 -23.32 10.27 4.53
CA PHE A 66 -23.39 11.25 5.62
C PHE A 66 -23.67 12.64 5.09
N THR A 67 -24.43 13.42 5.86
CA THR A 67 -24.58 14.86 5.62
C THR A 67 -23.34 15.62 6.08
N PHE A 68 -23.09 16.79 5.50
CA PHE A 68 -22.00 17.66 5.94
C PHE A 68 -22.19 18.08 7.40
N HIS A 69 -23.44 18.29 7.84
CA HIS A 69 -23.74 18.64 9.22
C HIS A 69 -23.30 17.54 10.21
N GLU A 70 -23.59 16.27 9.91
CA GLU A 70 -23.16 15.15 10.75
C GLU A 70 -21.64 15.09 10.89
N LEU A 71 -20.90 15.22 9.78
CA LEU A 71 -19.43 15.18 9.82
C LEU A 71 -18.83 16.40 10.52
N ARG A 72 -19.46 17.57 10.38
CA ARG A 72 -19.09 18.77 11.12
C ARG A 72 -19.28 18.58 12.63
N VAL A 73 -20.39 17.98 13.06
CA VAL A 73 -20.61 17.65 14.49
C VAL A 73 -19.59 16.62 14.97
N ALA A 74 -19.34 15.56 14.18
CA ALA A 74 -18.43 14.48 14.53
C ALA A 74 -16.98 14.94 14.70
N THR A 75 -16.54 15.92 13.90
CA THR A 75 -15.16 16.47 13.91
C THR A 75 -15.00 17.75 14.74
N GLN A 76 -16.07 18.19 15.42
CA GLN A 76 -16.12 19.45 16.15
C GLN A 76 -15.78 20.66 15.27
N ASP A 77 -16.44 20.75 14.12
CA ASP A 77 -16.25 21.77 13.09
C ASP A 77 -14.88 21.69 12.40
N PHE A 78 -14.40 20.46 12.13
CA PHE A 78 -13.07 20.21 11.56
C PHE A 78 -11.95 20.88 12.37
N ASN A 79 -12.03 20.74 13.70
CA ASN A 79 -11.09 21.35 14.63
C ASN A 79 -9.65 20.92 14.34
N THR A 80 -8.69 21.84 14.37
CA THR A 80 -7.27 21.54 14.14
C THR A 80 -6.68 20.60 15.19
N LYS A 81 -7.24 20.56 16.40
CA LYS A 81 -6.86 19.57 17.44
C LYS A 81 -7.19 18.13 17.04
N ASN A 82 -8.14 17.95 16.13
CA ASN A 82 -8.52 16.65 15.60
C ASN A 82 -7.79 16.33 14.29
N LEU A 83 -6.92 17.20 13.78
CA LEU A 83 -6.16 16.93 12.56
C LEU A 83 -5.16 15.79 12.82
N ILE A 84 -5.27 14.71 12.07
CA ILE A 84 -4.41 13.52 12.18
C ILE A 84 -3.58 13.27 10.92
N GLY A 85 -3.81 14.02 9.84
CA GLY A 85 -3.00 13.95 8.63
C GLY A 85 -3.32 15.07 7.64
N GLU A 86 -2.33 15.51 6.87
CA GLU A 86 -2.46 16.52 5.82
C GLU A 86 -1.49 16.19 4.68
N GLY A 87 -1.97 16.25 3.44
CA GLY A 87 -1.13 16.01 2.26
C GLY A 87 -1.80 16.53 0.99
N GLY A 88 -1.23 16.20 -0.18
CA GLY A 88 -1.74 16.66 -1.48
C GLY A 88 -3.21 16.27 -1.79
N PHE A 89 -3.77 15.34 -1.02
CA PHE A 89 -5.14 14.84 -1.17
C PHE A 89 -6.12 15.44 -0.15
N GLY A 90 -5.70 16.48 0.58
CA GLY A 90 -6.49 17.17 1.60
C GLY A 90 -6.15 16.75 3.03
N ARG A 91 -7.10 17.01 3.94
CA ARG A 91 -6.90 16.92 5.39
C ARG A 91 -7.73 15.81 6.00
N VAL A 92 -7.13 15.08 6.93
CA VAL A 92 -7.76 13.98 7.66
C VAL A 92 -7.96 14.37 9.11
N TYR A 93 -9.19 14.28 9.59
CA TYR A 93 -9.58 14.62 10.95
C TYR A 93 -10.09 13.39 11.68
N LYS A 94 -9.71 13.21 12.95
CA LYS A 94 -10.42 12.29 13.84
C LYS A 94 -11.83 12.83 14.10
N GLY A 95 -12.82 11.95 14.00
CA GLY A 95 -14.20 12.26 14.35
C GLY A 95 -14.85 11.13 15.14
N HIS A 96 -15.97 11.43 15.78
CA HIS A 96 -16.79 10.44 16.49
C HIS A 96 -18.24 10.50 16.03
N ILE A 97 -18.73 9.41 15.42
CA ILE A 97 -20.11 9.29 14.91
C ILE A 97 -21.00 8.79 16.05
N LYS A 98 -21.65 9.71 16.76
CA LYS A 98 -22.48 9.41 17.95
C LYS A 98 -23.58 8.38 17.70
N SER A 99 -24.23 8.42 16.53
CA SER A 99 -25.34 7.51 16.20
C SER A 99 -24.93 6.04 16.10
N LYS A 100 -23.65 5.78 15.83
CA LYS A 100 -23.07 4.44 15.69
C LYS A 100 -22.09 4.10 16.82
N ASN A 101 -21.72 5.08 17.64
CA ASN A 101 -20.69 4.96 18.66
C ASN A 101 -19.35 4.45 18.11
N ILE A 102 -18.89 5.05 17.01
CA ILE A 102 -17.63 4.69 16.34
C ILE A 102 -16.73 5.90 16.17
N ASP A 103 -15.42 5.69 16.35
CA ASP A 103 -14.38 6.64 15.95
C ASP A 103 -14.08 6.45 14.46
N VAL A 104 -13.89 7.56 13.75
CA VAL A 104 -13.68 7.59 12.30
C VAL A 104 -12.54 8.54 11.91
N ALA A 105 -11.93 8.28 10.77
CA ALA A 105 -11.04 9.21 10.08
C ALA A 105 -11.79 9.90 8.93
N VAL A 106 -11.97 11.22 9.03
CA VAL A 106 -12.73 12.05 8.09
C VAL A 106 -11.76 12.80 7.19
N LYS A 107 -11.59 12.30 5.95
CA LYS A 107 -10.72 12.89 4.94
C LYS A 107 -11.50 13.88 4.08
N LYS A 108 -11.27 15.17 4.30
CA LYS A 108 -11.82 16.26 3.50
C LYS A 108 -10.87 16.57 2.35
N LEU A 109 -11.30 16.28 1.12
CA LEU A 109 -10.50 16.49 -0.08
C LEU A 109 -10.36 17.98 -0.42
N ASP A 110 -9.18 18.38 -0.89
CA ASP A 110 -8.92 19.76 -1.28
C ASP A 110 -9.65 20.15 -2.57
N ARG A 111 -10.21 21.36 -2.57
CA ARG A 111 -11.09 21.86 -3.65
C ARG A 111 -10.33 22.42 -4.85
N ASN A 112 -9.04 22.72 -4.70
CA ASN A 112 -8.26 23.45 -5.69
C ASN A 112 -7.69 22.56 -6.81
N GLY A 113 -7.88 21.24 -6.73
CA GLY A 113 -7.48 20.31 -7.78
C GLY A 113 -8.68 19.87 -8.61
N PHE A 114 -8.59 19.97 -9.94
CA PHE A 114 -9.46 19.21 -10.86
C PHE A 114 -9.42 17.69 -10.60
N GLN A 115 -8.43 17.22 -9.83
CA GLN A 115 -8.21 15.84 -9.39
C GLN A 115 -9.20 15.39 -8.29
N GLY A 116 -9.60 16.27 -7.36
CA GLY A 116 -10.31 15.86 -6.13
C GLY A 116 -11.68 15.22 -6.37
N ASN A 117 -12.41 15.62 -7.42
CA ASN A 117 -13.68 14.98 -7.79
C ASN A 117 -13.49 13.59 -8.42
N HIS A 118 -12.45 13.44 -9.25
CA HIS A 118 -12.16 12.16 -9.89
C HIS A 118 -11.66 11.15 -8.84
N GLU A 119 -10.74 11.57 -7.98
CA GLU A 119 -10.27 10.80 -6.83
C GLU A 119 -11.42 10.39 -5.92
N PHE A 120 -12.30 11.33 -5.57
CA PHE A 120 -13.49 11.03 -4.77
C PHE A 120 -14.35 9.92 -5.36
N LEU A 121 -14.67 10.01 -6.66
CA LEU A 121 -15.53 9.01 -7.31
C LEU A 121 -14.85 7.65 -7.40
N VAL A 122 -13.56 7.60 -7.76
CA VAL A 122 -12.80 6.35 -7.81
C VAL A 122 -12.71 5.71 -6.43
N GLU A 123 -12.37 6.49 -5.41
CA GLU A 123 -12.20 6.02 -4.03
C GLU A 123 -13.54 5.51 -3.47
N VAL A 124 -14.65 6.22 -3.69
CA VAL A 124 -15.99 5.74 -3.32
C VAL A 124 -16.37 4.47 -4.06
N LEU A 125 -16.17 4.39 -5.38
CA LEU A 125 -16.57 3.22 -6.17
C LEU A 125 -15.74 1.99 -5.80
N ILE A 126 -14.41 2.11 -5.76
CA ILE A 126 -13.51 0.99 -5.52
C ILE A 126 -13.62 0.51 -4.07
N LEU A 127 -13.60 1.40 -3.08
CA LEU A 127 -13.62 0.99 -1.68
C LEU A 127 -15.01 0.58 -1.19
N SER A 128 -16.09 1.00 -1.86
CA SER A 128 -17.42 0.43 -1.59
C SER A 128 -17.55 -1.03 -2.05
N LEU A 129 -16.69 -1.46 -2.99
CA LEU A 129 -16.72 -2.79 -3.62
C LEU A 129 -15.66 -3.74 -3.04
N LEU A 130 -14.71 -3.25 -2.25
CA LEU A 130 -13.61 -4.03 -1.70
C LEU A 130 -13.66 -4.07 -0.17
N HIS A 131 -13.88 -5.27 0.38
CA HIS A 131 -13.75 -5.54 1.81
C HIS A 131 -12.66 -6.58 2.03
N HIS A 132 -11.59 -6.19 2.73
CA HIS A 132 -10.49 -7.08 3.06
C HIS A 132 -9.84 -6.65 4.39
N PRO A 133 -9.42 -7.58 5.27
CA PRO A 133 -8.80 -7.24 6.56
C PRO A 133 -7.53 -6.38 6.47
N ASN A 134 -6.86 -6.36 5.31
CA ASN A 134 -5.66 -5.55 5.06
C ASN A 134 -5.91 -4.31 4.19
N LEU A 135 -7.18 -3.93 4.00
CA LEU A 135 -7.58 -2.68 3.34
C LEU A 135 -8.38 -1.84 4.33
N VAL A 136 -8.05 -0.55 4.43
CA VAL A 136 -8.78 0.38 5.30
C VAL A 136 -10.22 0.48 4.82
N ASN A 137 -11.16 0.22 5.71
CA ASN A 137 -12.56 0.15 5.37
C ASN A 137 -13.18 1.55 5.20
N LEU A 138 -13.86 1.76 4.06
CA LEU A 138 -14.66 2.95 3.81
C LEU A 138 -16.01 2.80 4.55
N VAL A 139 -16.15 3.53 5.67
CA VAL A 139 -17.40 3.59 6.45
C VAL A 139 -18.48 4.37 5.69
N GLY A 140 -18.09 5.40 4.94
CA GLY A 140 -19.03 6.21 4.19
C GLY A 140 -18.42 7.43 3.52
N TYR A 141 -19.28 8.28 2.98
CA TYR A 141 -18.87 9.50 2.29
C TYR A 141 -19.92 10.61 2.39
N CYS A 142 -19.50 11.85 2.13
CA CYS A 142 -20.36 13.02 2.00
C CYS A 142 -20.11 13.70 0.65
N SER A 143 -21.20 13.99 -0.05
CA SER A 143 -21.24 14.66 -1.35
C SER A 143 -22.20 15.87 -1.37
N ASP A 144 -22.49 16.45 -0.19
CA ASP A 144 -23.34 17.63 -0.06
C ASP A 144 -22.67 18.86 -0.71
N GLY A 145 -23.34 19.45 -1.70
CA GLY A 145 -22.86 20.57 -2.49
C GLY A 145 -21.49 20.30 -3.12
N ASP A 146 -20.53 21.15 -2.75
CA ASP A 146 -19.13 21.10 -3.16
C ASP A 146 -18.24 20.34 -2.17
N GLN A 147 -18.81 19.74 -1.13
CA GLN A 147 -18.06 18.92 -0.17
C GLN A 147 -17.76 17.56 -0.79
N ARG A 148 -16.50 17.14 -0.69
CA ARG A 148 -16.03 15.79 -1.04
C ARG A 148 -15.28 15.26 0.15
N ILE A 149 -15.96 14.43 0.94
CA ILE A 149 -15.44 13.94 2.21
C ILE A 149 -15.61 12.44 2.25
N LEU A 150 -14.54 11.75 2.61
CA LEU A 150 -14.48 10.31 2.78
C LEU A 150 -14.36 9.99 4.27
N VAL A 151 -15.03 8.93 4.71
CA VAL A 151 -15.10 8.53 6.11
C VAL A 151 -14.59 7.10 6.21
N TYR A 152 -13.46 6.95 6.87
CA TYR A 152 -12.80 5.66 7.12
C TYR A 152 -12.96 5.24 8.57
N GLU A 153 -12.73 3.97 8.83
CA GLU A 153 -12.45 3.53 10.19
C GLU A 153 -11.21 4.25 10.75
N TYR A 154 -11.20 4.47 12.06
CA TYR A 154 -10.08 5.11 12.71
C TYR A 154 -8.99 4.09 13.08
N MET A 155 -7.78 4.29 12.56
CA MET A 155 -6.61 3.50 12.88
C MET A 155 -5.87 4.09 14.07
N ALA A 156 -6.11 3.56 15.27
CA ALA A 156 -5.58 4.13 16.53
C ALA A 156 -4.05 4.15 16.61
N ASN A 157 -3.38 3.23 15.93
CA ASN A 157 -1.92 3.16 15.90
C ASN A 157 -1.30 4.05 14.82
N GLY A 158 -2.07 4.85 14.08
CA GLY A 158 -1.51 5.72 13.04
C GLY A 158 -0.94 4.95 11.84
N SER A 159 -0.04 5.60 11.11
CA SER A 159 0.58 5.07 9.89
C SER A 159 1.88 4.32 10.19
N LEU A 160 2.32 3.45 9.26
CA LEU A 160 3.62 2.79 9.38
C LEU A 160 4.79 3.79 9.48
N GLU A 161 4.70 4.92 8.76
CA GLU A 161 5.70 5.99 8.80
C GLU A 161 5.87 6.56 10.22
N ASP A 162 4.78 6.69 10.98
CA ASP A 162 4.82 7.22 12.35
C ASP A 162 5.65 6.33 13.30
N HIS A 163 5.67 5.01 13.07
CA HIS A 163 6.44 4.06 13.88
C HIS A 163 7.88 3.90 13.42
N LEU A 164 8.12 3.94 12.10
CA LEU A 164 9.45 3.70 11.55
C LEU A 164 10.34 4.95 11.62
N LEU A 165 9.77 6.15 11.47
CA LEU A 165 10.55 7.32 11.07
C LEU A 165 10.41 8.53 12.02
N SER A 166 9.87 8.35 13.24
CA SER A 166 9.75 9.41 14.27
C SER A 166 10.44 9.05 15.59
N PRO A 167 11.14 10.03 16.20
CA PRO A 167 10.47 10.82 17.23
C PRO A 167 10.76 12.34 17.10
N THR A 168 10.23 13.00 16.08
CA THR A 168 10.14 14.47 16.07
C THR A 168 8.91 14.91 15.31
N GLY A 169 7.92 15.38 16.06
CA GLY A 169 6.60 15.81 15.58
C GLY A 169 6.60 17.09 14.76
N ASP A 170 7.36 17.14 13.66
CA ASP A 170 7.20 18.23 12.70
C ASP A 170 7.35 17.73 11.25
N LYS A 171 6.22 17.87 10.52
CA LYS A 171 5.99 17.77 9.06
C LYS A 171 5.57 16.38 8.55
N THR A 172 4.28 16.11 8.69
CA THR A 172 3.52 15.01 8.06
C THR A 172 3.15 15.27 6.59
N HIS A 173 3.71 16.31 5.94
CA HIS A 173 3.23 16.72 4.63
C HIS A 173 4.04 16.09 3.49
N VAL A 174 3.48 15.06 2.84
CA VAL A 174 3.89 14.65 1.49
C VAL A 174 3.12 15.48 0.45
N SER A 175 3.81 16.43 -0.18
CA SER A 175 3.25 17.28 -1.25
C SER A 175 3.70 16.76 -2.61
N THR A 176 2.81 16.07 -3.31
CA THR A 176 3.08 15.56 -4.66
C THR A 176 2.08 16.19 -5.62
N ARG A 177 2.56 17.14 -6.44
CA ARG A 177 1.77 17.74 -7.55
C ARG A 177 1.73 16.83 -8.78
N VAL A 178 2.46 15.72 -8.75
CA VAL A 178 2.52 14.66 -9.76
C VAL A 178 1.90 13.42 -9.13
N MET A 179 1.15 12.60 -9.88
CA MET A 179 0.66 11.31 -9.36
C MET A 179 1.85 10.44 -8.92
N GLY A 180 1.82 10.01 -7.65
CA GLY A 180 2.88 9.21 -7.02
C GLY A 180 3.76 10.00 -6.05
N THR A 181 4.24 9.31 -5.01
CA THR A 181 5.20 9.87 -4.05
C THR A 181 6.63 9.67 -4.55
N TYR A 182 7.41 10.74 -4.60
CA TYR A 182 8.80 10.70 -5.05
C TYR A 182 9.60 9.70 -4.21
N GLY A 183 10.37 8.82 -4.88
CA GLY A 183 11.10 7.71 -4.27
C GLY A 183 10.40 6.35 -4.36
N TYR A 184 9.07 6.30 -4.50
CA TYR A 184 8.30 5.05 -4.57
C TYR A 184 7.98 4.61 -6.00
N CYS A 185 8.02 5.54 -6.95
CA CYS A 185 7.64 5.27 -8.33
C CYS A 185 8.61 4.31 -9.02
N ALA A 186 8.05 3.29 -9.67
CA ALA A 186 8.81 2.40 -10.53
C ALA A 186 9.45 3.16 -11.71
N PRO A 187 10.64 2.76 -12.20
CA PRO A 187 11.35 3.47 -13.27
C PRO A 187 10.55 3.56 -14.58
N GLU A 188 9.87 2.48 -14.96
CA GLU A 188 9.03 2.45 -16.16
C GLU A 188 7.78 3.34 -15.99
N TYR A 189 7.24 3.45 -14.78
CA TYR A 189 6.12 4.34 -14.50
C TYR A 189 6.56 5.80 -14.56
N ALA A 190 7.70 6.14 -13.97
CA ALA A 190 8.25 7.50 -13.99
C ALA A 190 8.59 7.98 -15.41
N SER A 191 9.02 7.07 -16.29
CA SER A 191 9.40 7.40 -17.68
C SER A 191 8.22 7.41 -18.66
N THR A 192 7.30 6.44 -18.53
CA THR A 192 6.21 6.25 -19.52
C THR A 192 4.86 6.80 -19.06
N GLY A 193 4.70 7.03 -17.75
CA GLY A 193 3.40 7.34 -17.13
C GLY A 193 2.43 6.16 -17.08
N LYS A 194 2.83 4.96 -17.51
CA LYS A 194 1.97 3.77 -17.56
C LYS A 194 1.96 3.03 -16.22
N LEU A 195 0.85 3.12 -15.50
CA LEU A 195 0.65 2.38 -14.26
C LEU A 195 0.39 0.90 -14.56
N THR A 196 1.04 0.00 -13.81
CA THR A 196 0.86 -1.45 -13.94
C THR A 196 0.89 -2.11 -12.57
N THR A 197 0.39 -3.35 -12.47
CA THR A 197 0.52 -4.16 -11.24
C THR A 197 1.98 -4.40 -10.84
N LYS A 198 2.92 -4.35 -11.80
CA LYS A 198 4.36 -4.48 -11.54
C LYS A 198 4.97 -3.18 -10.99
N SER A 199 4.34 -2.05 -11.25
CA SER A 199 4.72 -0.77 -10.65
C SER A 199 4.31 -0.73 -9.16
N ASP A 200 3.18 -1.35 -8.80
CA ASP A 200 2.79 -1.57 -7.40
C ASP A 200 3.77 -2.51 -6.67
N VAL A 201 4.22 -3.59 -7.33
CA VAL A 201 5.24 -4.49 -6.77
C VAL A 201 6.54 -3.77 -6.46
N TYR A 202 6.99 -2.87 -7.34
CA TYR A 202 8.17 -2.05 -7.07
C TYR A 202 7.95 -1.16 -5.86
N SER A 203 6.81 -0.46 -5.80
CA SER A 203 6.46 0.45 -4.71
C SER A 203 6.39 -0.29 -3.37
N PHE A 204 5.84 -1.52 -3.36
CA PHE A 204 5.90 -2.43 -2.21
C PHE A 204 7.34 -2.75 -1.81
N GLY A 205 8.22 -3.05 -2.78
CA GLY A 205 9.63 -3.32 -2.54
C GLY A 205 10.35 -2.15 -1.85
N VAL A 206 10.00 -0.90 -2.19
CA VAL A 206 10.52 0.30 -1.53
C VAL A 206 10.07 0.33 -0.07
N VAL A 207 8.76 0.21 0.20
CA VAL A 207 8.20 0.20 1.57
C VAL A 207 8.78 -0.94 2.39
N PHE A 208 8.94 -2.13 1.81
CA PHE A 208 9.51 -3.28 2.49
C PHE A 208 10.98 -3.06 2.85
N LEU A 209 11.74 -2.37 1.99
CA LEU A 209 13.11 -1.98 2.29
C LEU A 209 13.18 -0.90 3.37
N GLU A 210 12.27 0.08 3.38
CA GLU A 210 12.16 1.05 4.49
C GLU A 210 11.92 0.34 5.83
N LEU A 211 11.03 -0.66 5.85
CA LEU A 211 10.76 -1.48 7.04
C LEU A 211 12.00 -2.27 7.50
N ILE A 212 12.76 -2.86 6.58
CA ILE A 212 13.97 -3.63 6.93
C ILE A 212 15.08 -2.72 7.47
N THR A 213 15.22 -1.51 6.90
CA THR A 213 16.37 -0.62 7.12
C THR A 213 16.13 0.46 8.18
N GLY A 214 14.87 0.74 8.54
CA GLY A 214 14.51 1.88 9.39
C GLY A 214 14.85 3.24 8.76
N ARG A 215 15.08 3.30 7.44
CA ARG A 215 15.48 4.51 6.72
C ARG A 215 14.32 5.06 5.91
N ARG A 216 14.24 6.40 5.81
CA ARG A 216 13.37 7.08 4.84
C ARG A 216 13.87 6.81 3.43
N VAL A 217 12.95 6.64 2.48
CA VAL A 217 13.31 6.48 1.06
C VAL A 217 14.11 7.67 0.52
N ILE A 218 13.77 8.89 0.97
CA ILE A 218 14.47 10.14 0.67
C ILE A 218 14.82 10.84 1.98
N ASP A 219 16.12 11.00 2.25
CA ASP A 219 16.64 11.61 3.46
C ASP A 219 17.71 12.67 3.14
N ASN A 220 17.29 13.93 3.09
CA ASN A 220 18.18 15.05 2.78
C ASN A 220 19.20 15.36 3.88
N SER A 221 19.07 14.75 5.07
CA SER A 221 20.05 14.92 6.16
C SER A 221 21.31 14.07 5.94
N ARG A 222 21.25 13.08 5.03
CA ARG A 222 22.36 12.18 4.71
C ARG A 222 23.29 12.74 3.63
N PRO A 223 24.52 12.20 3.53
CA PRO A 223 25.43 12.49 2.42
C PRO A 223 24.76 12.23 1.07
N SER A 224 25.12 13.00 0.04
CA SER A 224 24.46 12.98 -1.29
C SER A 224 24.27 11.59 -1.90
N GLU A 225 25.22 10.67 -1.68
CA GLU A 225 25.19 9.30 -2.20
C GLU A 225 24.23 8.38 -1.43
N GLU A 226 23.84 8.76 -0.22
CA GLU A 226 22.93 8.03 0.67
C GLU A 226 21.54 8.67 0.80
N GLN A 227 21.29 9.79 0.14
CA GLN A 227 19.99 10.49 0.24
C GLN A 227 18.85 9.66 -0.33
N ASN A 228 19.12 8.82 -1.35
CA ASN A 228 18.14 7.92 -1.93
C ASN A 228 18.41 6.48 -1.47
N LEU A 229 17.44 5.91 -0.75
CA LEU A 229 17.54 4.56 -0.19
C LEU A 229 17.82 3.49 -1.25
N ILE A 230 17.20 3.60 -2.43
CA ILE A 230 17.34 2.62 -3.50
C ILE A 230 18.73 2.68 -4.11
N THR A 231 19.23 3.88 -4.39
CA THR A 231 20.61 4.08 -4.90
C THR A 231 21.65 3.56 -3.92
N TRP A 232 21.47 3.81 -2.61
CA TRP A 232 22.35 3.29 -1.56
C TRP A 232 22.31 1.76 -1.43
N ALA A 233 21.12 1.15 -1.53
CA ALA A 233 20.94 -0.29 -1.35
C ALA A 233 21.42 -1.13 -2.54
N GLN A 234 21.36 -0.58 -3.76
CA GLN A 234 21.70 -1.29 -5.00
C GLN A 234 23.09 -1.99 -5.00
N PRO A 235 24.20 -1.36 -4.57
CA PRO A 235 25.49 -2.05 -4.45
C PRO A 235 25.52 -3.11 -3.35
N LEU A 236 24.71 -2.97 -2.30
CA LEU A 236 24.65 -3.91 -1.17
C LEU A 236 23.92 -5.20 -1.54
N PHE A 237 22.89 -5.13 -2.38
CA PHE A 237 22.19 -6.32 -2.88
C PHE A 237 23.09 -7.28 -3.66
N LYS A 238 24.22 -6.80 -4.20
CA LYS A 238 25.18 -7.62 -4.97
C LYS A 238 26.06 -8.51 -4.09
N ASP A 239 26.18 -8.19 -2.79
CA ASP A 239 27.04 -8.91 -1.87
C ASP A 239 26.30 -9.29 -0.60
N LYS A 240 25.92 -10.58 -0.50
CA LYS A 240 25.22 -11.13 0.66
C LYS A 240 25.96 -10.89 1.98
N LYS A 241 27.28 -10.76 1.96
CA LYS A 241 28.07 -10.49 3.18
C LYS A 241 27.76 -9.11 3.76
N LYS A 242 27.21 -8.19 2.97
CA LYS A 242 26.86 -6.82 3.39
C LYS A 242 25.42 -6.67 3.87
N PHE A 243 24.62 -7.74 3.86
CA PHE A 243 23.21 -7.66 4.23
C PHE A 243 22.99 -7.19 5.68
N HIS A 244 23.90 -7.54 6.60
CA HIS A 244 23.85 -7.05 7.98
C HIS A 244 23.94 -5.51 8.08
N LEU A 245 24.53 -4.82 7.10
CA LEU A 245 24.62 -3.35 7.06
C LEU A 245 23.28 -2.69 6.67
N MET A 246 22.31 -3.48 6.21
CA MET A 246 21.00 -3.04 5.76
C MET A 246 19.91 -3.23 6.80
N ALA A 247 20.19 -3.92 7.91
CA ALA A 247 19.21 -4.05 8.98
C ALA A 247 19.06 -2.72 9.73
N ASP A 248 17.85 -2.46 10.21
CA ASP A 248 17.55 -1.31 11.07
C ASP A 248 18.49 -1.30 12.29
N PRO A 249 19.29 -0.23 12.47
CA PRO A 249 20.17 -0.09 13.62
C PRO A 249 19.46 -0.21 14.97
N LEU A 250 18.17 0.16 15.06
CA LEU A 250 17.37 0.08 16.29
C LEU A 250 17.06 -1.35 16.72
N LEU A 251 17.23 -2.33 15.83
CA LEU A 251 17.11 -3.74 16.19
C LEU A 251 18.34 -4.26 16.95
N GLU A 252 19.46 -3.54 16.95
CA GLU A 252 20.69 -3.89 17.69
C GLU A 252 21.19 -5.33 17.42
N GLY A 253 20.98 -5.83 16.20
CA GLY A 253 21.33 -7.21 15.83
C GLY A 253 20.34 -8.29 16.31
N ASN A 254 19.26 -7.90 16.99
CA ASN A 254 18.21 -8.80 17.46
C ASN A 254 17.24 -9.19 16.33
N TYR A 255 17.74 -9.96 15.38
CA TYR A 255 16.96 -10.54 14.29
C TYR A 255 17.62 -11.83 13.76
N PRO A 256 16.85 -12.77 13.20
CA PRO A 256 17.43 -13.95 12.57
C PRO A 256 18.14 -13.59 11.26
N GLU A 257 19.44 -13.89 11.15
CA GLU A 257 20.24 -13.56 9.95
C GLU A 257 19.69 -14.20 8.66
N LYS A 258 19.19 -15.43 8.75
CA LYS A 258 18.54 -16.12 7.63
C LYS A 258 17.28 -15.38 7.16
N ALA A 259 16.45 -14.91 8.10
CA ALA A 259 15.23 -14.17 7.80
C ALA A 259 15.55 -12.82 7.15
N LEU A 260 16.56 -12.10 7.67
CA LEU A 260 17.06 -10.87 7.04
C LEU A 260 17.50 -11.13 5.60
N CYS A 261 18.28 -12.18 5.36
CA CYS A 261 18.76 -12.52 4.02
C CYS A 261 17.62 -12.79 3.04
N GLN A 262 16.59 -13.51 3.48
CA GLN A 262 15.44 -13.82 2.66
C GLN A 262 14.57 -12.57 2.42
N ALA A 263 14.33 -11.75 3.44
CA ALA A 263 13.60 -10.48 3.32
C ALA A 263 14.28 -9.54 2.32
N LEU A 264 15.61 -9.37 2.40
CA LEU A 264 16.37 -8.57 1.45
C LEU A 264 16.35 -9.16 0.03
N ALA A 265 16.33 -10.49 -0.11
CA ALA A 265 16.18 -11.12 -1.42
C ALA A 265 14.79 -10.82 -2.04
N VAL A 266 13.72 -10.86 -1.25
CA VAL A 266 12.37 -10.48 -1.70
C VAL A 266 12.33 -9.01 -2.11
N ALA A 267 12.90 -8.11 -1.29
CA ALA A 267 13.00 -6.69 -1.63
C ALA A 267 13.77 -6.47 -2.95
N ALA A 268 14.91 -7.15 -3.13
CA ALA A 268 15.71 -7.06 -4.35
C ALA A 268 14.97 -7.55 -5.60
N MET A 269 14.13 -8.60 -5.49
CA MET A 269 13.29 -9.07 -6.58
C MET A 269 12.18 -8.06 -6.95
N CYS A 270 11.62 -7.37 -5.96
CA CYS A 270 10.62 -6.33 -6.18
C CYS A 270 11.21 -5.08 -6.86
N LEU A 271 12.45 -4.72 -6.50
CA LEU A 271 13.14 -3.51 -6.94
C LEU A 271 13.92 -3.67 -8.26
N GLN A 272 13.63 -4.70 -9.06
CA GLN A 272 14.26 -4.86 -10.37
C GLN A 272 13.88 -3.72 -11.33
N GLU A 273 14.85 -3.26 -12.12
CA GLU A 273 14.63 -2.20 -13.12
C GLU A 273 13.57 -2.60 -14.15
N GLU A 274 13.70 -3.82 -14.67
CA GLU A 274 12.80 -4.36 -15.69
C GLU A 274 11.52 -4.91 -15.03
N ALA A 275 10.37 -4.36 -15.38
CA ALA A 275 9.09 -4.72 -14.76
C ALA A 275 8.72 -6.20 -14.94
N SER A 276 9.15 -6.81 -16.04
CA SER A 276 8.85 -8.21 -16.36
C SER A 276 9.58 -9.23 -15.47
N THR A 277 10.69 -8.84 -14.83
CA THR A 277 11.46 -9.73 -13.94
C THR A 277 10.99 -9.68 -12.48
N ARG A 278 10.20 -8.67 -12.11
CA ARG A 278 9.58 -8.59 -10.78
C ARG A 278 8.58 -9.73 -10.61
N PRO A 279 8.44 -10.33 -9.41
CA PRO A 279 7.51 -11.44 -9.16
C PRO A 279 6.04 -10.97 -9.19
N PHE A 280 5.09 -11.90 -9.13
CA PHE A 280 3.70 -11.52 -8.86
C PHE A 280 3.51 -11.28 -7.36
N ILE A 281 2.56 -10.41 -7.00
CA ILE A 281 2.30 -10.09 -5.59
C ILE A 281 1.88 -11.33 -4.78
N GLY A 282 1.22 -12.31 -5.41
CA GLY A 282 0.90 -13.59 -4.77
C GLY A 282 2.16 -14.38 -4.37
N ASP A 283 3.17 -14.44 -5.24
CA ASP A 283 4.44 -15.11 -4.93
C ASP A 283 5.18 -14.42 -3.78
N ILE A 284 5.09 -13.08 -3.72
CA ILE A 284 5.65 -12.28 -2.62
C ILE A 284 4.94 -12.63 -1.31
N VAL A 285 3.60 -12.66 -1.30
CA VAL A 285 2.81 -13.02 -0.11
C VAL A 285 3.22 -14.40 0.39
N THR A 286 3.29 -15.40 -0.48
CA THR A 286 3.74 -16.75 -0.11
C THR A 286 5.16 -16.73 0.47
N ALA A 287 6.09 -16.00 -0.13
CA ALA A 287 7.45 -15.89 0.39
C ALA A 287 7.48 -15.24 1.80
N LEU A 288 6.67 -14.22 2.05
CA LEU A 288 6.56 -13.56 3.36
C LEU A 288 5.88 -14.43 4.41
N GLU A 289 4.89 -15.25 4.03
CA GLU A 289 4.26 -16.23 4.91
C GLU A 289 5.26 -17.28 5.41
N TYR A 290 6.15 -17.78 4.53
CA TYR A 290 7.22 -18.68 4.98
C TYR A 290 8.20 -18.01 5.95
N LEU A 291 8.43 -16.69 5.82
CA LEU A 291 9.27 -15.94 6.75
C LEU A 291 8.61 -15.75 8.12
N SER A 292 7.29 -15.59 8.17
CA SER A 292 6.57 -15.43 9.43
C SER A 292 6.44 -16.74 10.21
N VAL A 293 6.25 -17.87 9.53
CA VAL A 293 6.13 -19.21 10.15
C VAL A 293 7.45 -19.68 10.79
N GLY A 294 8.60 -19.22 10.29
CA GLY A 294 9.91 -19.53 10.88
C GLY A 294 10.09 -19.05 12.32
N LYS A 295 9.26 -18.13 12.82
CA LYS A 295 9.24 -17.74 14.25
C LYS A 295 8.64 -18.83 15.15
N SER A 296 7.60 -19.52 14.69
CA SER A 296 6.84 -20.45 15.54
C SER A 296 7.60 -21.75 15.85
N GLN A 297 8.52 -22.18 14.99
CA GLN A 297 9.32 -23.39 15.24
C GLN A 297 10.53 -23.14 16.14
N ALA A 298 11.09 -21.92 16.14
CA ALA A 298 12.23 -21.58 16.99
C ALA A 298 11.82 -21.42 18.48
N GLU A 299 10.61 -20.92 18.75
CA GLU A 299 10.07 -20.77 20.11
C GLU A 299 9.66 -22.11 20.75
N GLU A 300 9.29 -23.12 19.95
CA GLU A 300 8.96 -24.48 20.44
C GLU A 300 10.22 -25.30 20.79
N GLU A 301 11.34 -25.10 20.10
CA GLU A 301 12.59 -25.83 20.38
C GLU A 301 13.26 -25.37 21.70
N GLU A 302 13.20 -24.09 22.04
CA GLU A 302 13.77 -23.58 23.30
C GLU A 302 12.99 -24.05 24.55
N GLY A 303 11.67 -24.23 24.45
CA GLY A 303 10.82 -24.71 25.56
C GLY A 303 11.02 -26.19 25.93
N SER A 304 11.53 -27.02 25.01
CA SER A 304 11.73 -28.46 25.26
C SER A 304 13.06 -28.81 25.93
N SER A 305 14.00 -27.87 25.98
CA SER A 305 15.36 -28.09 26.47
C SER A 305 15.53 -27.90 27.99
N ALA A 306 14.52 -27.36 28.67
CA ALA A 306 14.58 -27.04 30.10
C ALA A 306 14.10 -28.16 31.06
N GLU A 307 13.49 -29.24 30.58
CA GLU A 307 12.88 -30.28 31.45
C GLU A 307 13.71 -31.54 31.68
N ASN A 308 14.93 -31.68 31.15
CA ASN A 308 15.66 -32.96 31.21
C ASN A 308 17.00 -32.93 31.98
N THR A 309 17.07 -32.20 33.09
CA THR A 309 18.19 -32.32 34.06
C THR A 309 17.69 -32.42 35.50
N GLY A 310 17.13 -33.57 35.87
CA GLY A 310 16.77 -33.82 37.26
C GLY A 310 16.17 -35.18 37.52
N ASN A 311 17.02 -36.20 37.65
CA ASN A 311 16.96 -37.25 38.69
C ASN A 311 17.63 -38.55 38.20
N ASN A 312 18.78 -38.87 38.80
CA ASN A 312 19.04 -40.22 39.30
C ASN A 312 20.25 -40.18 40.22
N THR A 313 19.98 -39.97 41.50
CA THR A 313 20.89 -40.36 42.58
C THR A 313 20.35 -41.65 43.20
N ARG A 314 21.24 -42.67 43.20
CA ARG A 314 21.41 -43.76 44.17
C ARG A 314 20.21 -44.66 44.48
N ASP A 315 20.43 -45.97 44.31
CA ASP A 315 20.28 -46.89 45.43
C ASP A 315 21.27 -48.05 45.29
N ASP A 316 22.09 -48.21 46.33
CA ASP A 316 23.00 -49.32 46.59
C ASP A 316 22.22 -50.54 47.10
N ASN A 317 22.60 -51.74 46.66
CA ASN A 317 22.48 -52.99 47.41
C ASN A 317 23.52 -54.00 46.90
#